data_AF-A0A523IHF2-F1
#
_entry.id   AF-A0A523IHF2-F1
#
_cell.length_a   1.000
_cell.length_b   1.000
_cell.length_c   1.000
_cell.angle_alpha   90.00
_cell.angle_beta   90.00
_cell.angle_gamma   90.00
#
_symmetry.space_group_name_H-M   'P 1'
#
loop_
_entity.id
_entity.type
_entity.pdbx_description
1 polymer ?
#
loop_
_entity_poly.entity_id
_entity_poly.type
_entity_poly.pdbx_seq_one_letter_code
_entity_poly.pdbx_strand_id
1 'polypeptide(L)'
;AIGRRGQNVRLASQLTGWRIDIKTESQLNKELQDVMTVLISLPNIGDVTAKRLYNEGYHTLEDIAFSDPDAIAKAGNLKSGEEVQNIQKAARIALKDKLENISIKDESDDIQNPKSDSN
;
A
#
# COMPACT_ATOMS: atom_id res chain seq x y z
N ALA A 1 12.18 -43.36 -2.66
CA ALA A 1 11.22 -43.29 -1.53
C ALA A 1 11.12 -41.84 -1.07
N ILE A 2 9.96 -41.22 -1.30
CA ILE A 2 9.63 -39.83 -0.96
C ILE A 2 9.55 -39.70 0.56
N GLY A 3 10.48 -38.95 1.14
CA GLY A 3 10.64 -38.80 2.59
C GLY A 3 9.95 -37.55 3.15
N ARG A 4 8.92 -37.76 3.99
CA ARG A 4 8.69 -37.10 5.29
C ARG A 4 8.96 -35.57 5.41
N ARG A 5 8.48 -34.73 4.48
CA ARG A 5 8.59 -33.25 4.61
C ARG A 5 7.29 -32.46 4.50
N GLY A 6 6.13 -33.10 4.62
CA GLY A 6 4.81 -32.43 4.54
C GLY A 6 3.94 -32.50 5.80
N GLN A 7 4.29 -33.35 6.78
CA GLN A 7 3.39 -33.64 7.90
C GLN A 7 3.52 -32.66 9.07
N ASN A 8 4.72 -32.15 9.34
CA ASN A 8 4.97 -31.26 10.49
C ASN A 8 4.30 -29.89 10.36
N VAL A 9 4.17 -29.36 9.14
CA VAL A 9 3.53 -28.05 8.90
C VAL A 9 2.02 -28.14 9.13
N ARG A 10 1.39 -29.27 8.77
CA ARG A 10 -0.05 -29.47 8.94
C ARG A 10 -0.45 -29.61 10.41
N LEU A 11 0.37 -30.29 11.22
CA LEU A 11 0.12 -30.46 12.66
C LEU A 11 0.34 -29.17 13.45
N ALA A 12 1.30 -28.32 13.07
CA ALA A 12 1.54 -27.04 13.74
C ALA A 12 0.40 -26.02 13.54
N SER A 13 -0.20 -25.97 12.34
CA SER A 13 -1.33 -25.08 12.05
C SER A 13 -2.63 -25.45 12.79
N GLN A 14 -2.86 -26.74 13.07
CA GLN A 14 -4.04 -27.19 13.80
C GLN A 14 -3.98 -26.93 15.31
N LEU A 15 -2.78 -26.87 15.90
CA LEU A 15 -2.63 -26.73 17.36
C LEU A 15 -2.66 -25.28 17.86
N THR A 16 -2.34 -24.31 17.00
CA THR A 16 -2.25 -22.89 17.40
C THR A 16 -3.49 -22.07 17.03
N GLY A 17 -4.33 -22.52 16.10
CA GLY A 17 -5.51 -21.77 15.63
C GLY A 17 -5.18 -20.43 14.94
N TRP A 18 -3.90 -20.06 14.86
CA TRP A 18 -3.42 -18.85 14.23
C TRP A 18 -2.87 -19.24 12.85
N ARG A 19 -3.57 -18.85 11.79
CA ARG A 19 -2.99 -18.79 10.44
C ARG A 19 -1.84 -17.80 10.50
N ILE A 20 -0.62 -18.31 10.64
CA ILE A 20 0.56 -17.49 10.46
C ILE A 20 0.68 -17.28 8.95
N ASP A 21 0.06 -16.21 8.45
CA ASP A 21 0.28 -15.73 7.10
C ASP A 21 1.71 -15.21 7.01
N ILE A 22 2.63 -16.10 6.64
CA ILE A 22 4.02 -15.74 6.35
C ILE A 22 3.98 -14.94 5.05
N LYS A 23 3.87 -13.61 5.17
CA LYS A 23 4.09 -12.71 4.02
C LYS A 23 5.47 -13.03 3.45
N THR A 24 5.48 -13.46 2.19
CA THR A 24 6.74 -13.75 1.50
C THR A 24 7.50 -12.45 1.27
N GLU A 25 8.83 -12.51 1.24
CA GLU A 25 9.69 -11.35 0.96
C GLU A 25 9.32 -10.66 -0.37
N SER A 26 8.80 -11.41 -1.33
CA SER A 26 8.26 -10.90 -2.60
C SER A 26 7.04 -9.99 -2.41
N GLN A 27 6.11 -10.32 -1.51
CA GLN A 27 4.93 -9.50 -1.24
C GLN A 27 5.30 -8.19 -0.52
N LEU A 28 6.22 -8.24 0.43
CA LEU A 28 6.70 -7.05 1.13
C LEU A 28 7.40 -6.08 0.14
N ASN A 29 8.24 -6.62 -0.74
CA ASN A 29 8.89 -5.80 -1.77
C ASN A 29 7.87 -5.17 -2.72
N LYS A 30 6.80 -5.90 -3.06
CA LYS A 30 5.73 -5.37 -3.91
C LYS A 30 4.98 -4.24 -3.21
N GLU A 31 4.59 -4.42 -1.95
CA GLU A 31 3.94 -3.38 -1.14
C GLU A 31 4.84 -2.12 -1.05
N LEU A 32 6.14 -2.30 -0.84
CA LEU A 32 7.09 -1.18 -0.78
C LEU A 32 7.18 -0.44 -2.12
N GLN A 33 7.27 -1.17 -3.24
CA GLN A 33 7.30 -0.58 -4.58
C GLN A 33 6.00 0.15 -4.89
N ASP A 34 4.85 -0.44 -4.57
CA ASP A 34 3.54 0.18 -4.78
C ASP A 34 3.44 1.49 -3.99
N VAL A 35 3.87 1.52 -2.73
CA VAL A 35 3.93 2.75 -1.94
C VAL A 35 4.92 3.76 -2.53
N MET A 36 6.13 3.34 -2.91
CA MET A 36 7.12 4.22 -3.54
C MET A 36 6.58 4.88 -4.80
N THR A 37 5.94 4.12 -5.69
CA THR A 37 5.39 4.67 -6.94
C THR A 37 4.32 5.72 -6.68
N VAL A 38 3.47 5.51 -5.68
CA VAL A 38 2.46 6.49 -5.25
C VAL A 38 3.12 7.75 -4.70
N LEU A 39 4.15 7.62 -3.87
CA LEU A 39 4.87 8.78 -3.31
C LEU A 39 5.61 9.57 -4.38
N ILE A 40 6.29 8.90 -5.32
CA ILE A 40 7.05 9.51 -6.42
C ILE A 40 6.12 10.18 -7.44
N SER A 41 4.86 9.76 -7.54
CA SER A 41 3.88 10.42 -8.41
C SER A 41 3.60 11.88 -8.01
N LEU A 42 3.92 12.25 -6.77
CA LEU A 42 3.75 13.61 -6.29
C LEU A 42 4.88 14.52 -6.78
N PRO A 43 4.56 15.74 -7.26
CA PRO A 43 5.57 16.71 -7.63
C PRO A 43 6.41 17.09 -6.41
N ASN A 44 7.71 17.34 -6.61
CA ASN A 44 8.70 17.61 -5.56
C ASN A 44 9.05 16.42 -4.62
N ILE A 45 8.54 15.21 -4.85
CA ILE A 45 8.99 14.01 -4.14
C ILE A 45 9.88 13.17 -5.06
N GLY A 46 11.18 13.10 -4.75
CA GLY A 46 12.11 12.17 -5.39
C GLY A 46 12.27 10.87 -4.60
N ASP A 47 12.96 9.87 -5.17
CA ASP A 47 13.17 8.54 -4.57
C ASP A 47 13.74 8.60 -3.13
N VAL A 48 14.68 9.51 -2.90
CA VAL A 48 15.33 9.68 -1.59
C VAL A 48 14.34 10.21 -0.55
N THR A 49 13.49 11.15 -0.96
CA THR A 49 12.45 11.75 -0.10
C THR A 49 11.33 10.74 0.14
N ALA A 50 10.89 10.02 -0.89
CA ALA A 50 9.89 8.97 -0.79
C ALA A 50 10.33 7.87 0.19
N LYS A 51 11.57 7.38 0.08
CA LYS A 51 12.12 6.39 1.01
C LYS A 51 12.18 6.87 2.45
N ARG A 52 12.44 8.16 2.64
CA ARG A 52 12.45 8.79 3.96
C ARG A 52 11.05 8.87 4.54
N LEU A 53 10.07 9.33 3.75
CA LEU A 53 8.66 9.35 4.11
C LEU A 53 8.13 7.94 4.45
N TYR A 54 8.50 6.93 3.66
CA TYR A 54 8.14 5.54 3.95
C TYR A 54 8.65 5.06 5.32
N ASN A 55 9.91 5.39 5.66
CA ASN A 55 10.49 5.01 6.95
C ASN A 55 9.84 5.74 8.13
N GLU A 56 9.32 6.94 7.90
CA GLU A 56 8.56 7.72 8.88
C GLU A 56 7.10 7.25 9.02
N GLY A 57 6.67 6.27 8.21
CA GLY A 57 5.33 5.67 8.28
C GLY A 57 4.30 6.25 7.31
N TYR A 58 4.72 7.13 6.39
CA TYR A 58 3.84 7.62 5.33
C TYR A 58 3.73 6.56 4.24
N HIS A 59 2.64 5.81 4.26
CA HIS A 59 2.38 4.76 3.29
C HIS A 59 1.30 5.12 2.27
N THR A 60 0.54 6.19 2.53
CA THR A 60 -0.60 6.57 1.71
C THR A 60 -0.56 8.05 1.32
N LEU A 61 -1.34 8.42 0.30
CA LEU A 61 -1.49 9.82 -0.12
C LEU A 61 -2.27 10.63 0.93
N GLU A 62 -3.18 9.96 1.62
CA GLU A 62 -3.99 10.46 2.72
C GLU A 62 -3.09 10.93 3.86
N ASP A 63 -2.10 10.12 4.24
CA ASP A 63 -1.15 10.50 5.29
C ASP A 63 -0.44 11.81 4.94
N ILE A 64 -0.07 12.02 3.68
CA ILE A 64 0.59 13.25 3.24
C ILE A 64 -0.38 14.44 3.15
N ALA A 65 -1.59 14.21 2.67
CA ALA A 65 -2.59 15.27 2.46
C ALA A 65 -3.16 15.85 3.77
N PHE A 66 -3.20 15.03 4.83
CA PHE A 66 -3.81 15.36 6.12
C PHE A 66 -2.80 15.56 7.27
N SER A 67 -1.52 15.21 7.10
CA SER A 67 -0.51 15.44 8.13
C SER A 67 -0.06 16.90 8.23
N ASP A 68 0.58 17.23 9.35
CA ASP A 68 1.12 18.56 9.61
C ASP A 68 2.24 18.92 8.62
N PRO A 69 2.23 20.15 8.08
CA PRO A 69 3.27 20.59 7.13
C PRO A 69 4.66 20.57 7.76
N ASP A 70 4.78 20.87 9.06
CA ASP A 70 6.07 20.81 9.77
C ASP A 70 6.60 19.37 9.91
N ALA A 71 5.71 18.38 10.04
CA ALA A 71 6.08 16.98 10.12
C ALA A 71 6.60 16.48 8.76
N ILE A 72 5.90 16.84 7.67
CA ILE A 72 6.31 16.52 6.31
C ILE A 72 7.62 17.24 5.95
N ALA A 73 7.79 18.50 6.37
CA ALA A 73 9.02 19.26 6.18
C ALA A 73 10.22 18.55 6.81
N LYS A 74 10.07 18.09 8.06
CA LYS A 74 11.10 17.34 8.79
C LYS A 74 11.38 15.99 8.15
N ALA A 75 10.34 15.22 7.84
CA ALA A 75 10.44 13.90 7.24
C ALA A 75 11.10 13.94 5.86
N GLY A 76 10.75 14.94 5.04
CA GLY A 76 11.31 15.14 3.70
C GLY A 76 12.60 15.95 3.66
N ASN A 77 13.06 16.49 4.79
CA ASN A 77 14.16 17.46 4.89
C ASN A 77 13.98 18.67 3.94
N LEU A 78 12.72 19.09 3.79
CA LEU A 78 12.32 20.22 2.95
C LEU A 78 12.51 21.51 3.74
N LYS A 79 13.16 22.50 3.12
CA LYS A 79 13.50 23.77 3.78
C LYS A 79 12.44 24.84 3.58
N SER A 80 11.59 24.69 2.55
CA SER A 80 10.58 25.69 2.21
C SER A 80 9.18 25.20 2.60
N GLY A 81 8.48 25.97 3.45
CA GLY A 81 7.09 25.70 3.79
C GLY A 81 6.15 25.78 2.58
N GLU A 82 6.51 26.54 1.55
CA GLU A 82 5.75 26.63 0.30
C GLU A 82 5.80 25.33 -0.52
N GLU A 83 6.95 24.63 -0.51
CA GLU A 83 7.11 23.34 -1.19
C GLU A 83 6.20 22.29 -0.55
N VAL A 84 6.14 22.26 0.78
CA VAL A 84 5.28 21.33 1.52
C VAL A 84 3.81 21.59 1.23
N GLN A 85 3.39 22.85 1.18
CA GLN A 85 2.00 23.19 0.83
C GLN A 85 1.66 22.75 -0.59
N ASN A 86 2.60 22.86 -1.53
CA ASN A 86 2.40 22.39 -2.91
C ASN A 86 2.29 20.87 -2.96
N ILE A 87 3.11 20.14 -2.20
CA ILE A 87 3.02 18.68 -2.07
C ILE A 87 1.66 18.29 -1.49
N GLN A 88 1.19 18.95 -0.42
CA GLN A 88 -0.12 18.67 0.18
C GLN A 88 -1.27 18.94 -0.79
N LYS A 89 -1.22 20.05 -1.54
CA LYS A 89 -2.22 20.35 -2.57
C LYS A 89 -2.22 19.29 -3.66
N ALA A 90 -1.04 18.90 -4.14
CA ALA A 90 -0.91 17.86 -5.15
C ALA A 90 -1.41 16.49 -4.64
N ALA A 91 -1.11 16.14 -3.38
CA ALA A 91 -1.62 14.92 -2.75
C ALA A 91 -3.16 14.92 -2.67
N ARG A 92 -3.78 16.05 -2.32
CA ARG A 92 -5.25 16.19 -2.32
C ARG A 92 -5.87 16.05 -3.70
N ILE A 93 -5.21 16.59 -4.73
CA ILE A 93 -5.66 16.45 -6.12
C ILE A 93 -5.53 14.99 -6.57
N ALA A 94 -4.39 14.35 -6.32
CA ALA A 94 -4.18 12.93 -6.64
C ALA A 94 -5.16 12.00 -5.90
N LEU A 95 -5.51 12.32 -4.66
CA LEU A 95 -6.56 11.61 -3.91
C LEU A 95 -7.92 11.76 -4.57
N LYS A 96 -8.28 12.97 -5.00
CA LYS A 96 -9.52 13.22 -5.69
C LYS A 96 -9.60 12.44 -7.01
N ASP A 97 -8.54 12.45 -7.81
CA ASP A 97 -8.46 11.68 -9.06
C ASP A 97 -8.55 10.16 -8.80
N LYS A 98 -7.96 9.68 -7.70
CA LYS A 98 -8.06 8.27 -7.30
C LYS A 98 -9.49 7.90 -6.88
N LEU A 99 -10.18 8.78 -6.16
CA LEU A 99 -11.59 8.60 -5.78
C LEU A 99 -12.53 8.60 -6.99
N GLU A 100 -12.30 9.49 -7.96
CA GLU A 100 -13.08 9.53 -9.21
C GLU A 100 -12.86 8.26 -10.05
N ASN A 101 -11.65 7.70 -10.06
CA ASN A 101 -11.36 6.44 -10.74
C ASN A 101 -11.98 5.21 -10.05
N ILE A 102 -12.19 5.24 -8.74
CA ILE A 102 -12.85 4.16 -7.99
C ILE A 102 -14.34 4.11 -8.32
N SER A 103 -14.99 5.26 -8.50
CA SER A 103 -16.42 5.34 -8.87
C SER A 103 -16.77 4.67 -10.21
N ILE A 104 -15.78 4.33 -11.05
CA ILE A 104 -16.00 3.66 -12.34
C ILE A 104 -15.86 2.13 -12.21
N LYS A 105 -15.21 1.61 -11.16
CA LYS A 105 -14.95 0.17 -11.02
C LYS A 105 -16.01 -0.62 -10.27
N ASP A 106 -16.92 0.05 -9.56
CA ASP A 106 -17.96 -0.64 -8.78
C ASP A 106 -19.13 -1.19 -9.63
N GLU A 107 -19.15 -1.03 -10.96
CA GLU A 107 -20.23 -1.52 -11.84
C GLU A 107 -19.92 -2.80 -12.65
N SER A 108 -18.82 -3.54 -12.42
CA SER A 108 -18.52 -4.72 -13.28
C SER A 108 -18.07 -6.03 -12.63
N ASP A 109 -18.07 -6.16 -11.31
CA ASP A 109 -17.62 -7.41 -10.65
C ASP A 109 -18.75 -8.27 -10.03
N ASP A 110 -20.01 -8.09 -10.44
CA ASP A 110 -21.15 -8.93 -9.99
C ASP A 110 -21.76 -9.83 -11.07
N ILE A 111 -20.93 -10.38 -11.98
CA ILE A 111 -21.30 -11.57 -12.77
C ILE A 111 -20.22 -12.64 -12.65
N GLN A 112 -20.04 -13.17 -11.44
CA GLN A 112 -19.63 -14.56 -11.27
C GLN A 112 -20.70 -15.27 -10.45
N ASN A 113 -21.63 -15.91 -11.16
CA ASN A 113 -22.51 -16.92 -10.59
C ASN A 113 -21.88 -18.31 -10.82
N PRO A 114 -21.30 -18.97 -9.79
CA PRO A 114 -20.89 -20.36 -9.91
C PRO A 114 -21.75 -21.26 -9.03
N LYS A 115 -22.91 -21.74 -9.52
CA LYS A 115 -23.61 -22.96 -9.07
C LYS A 115 -24.47 -23.45 -10.24
N SER A 116 -24.61 -24.71 -10.59
CA SER A 116 -24.08 -26.00 -10.13
C SER A 116 -24.68 -27.03 -11.08
N ASP A 117 -23.97 -28.11 -11.36
CA ASP A 117 -24.48 -29.27 -12.10
C ASP A 117 -25.87 -29.71 -11.61
N SER A 118 -26.80 -29.91 -12.54
CA SER A 118 -28.00 -30.76 -12.38
C SER A 118 -28.62 -31.03 -13.76
N ASN A 119 -28.12 -32.03 -14.46
CA ASN A 119 -28.92 -33.02 -15.19
C ASN A 119 -28.05 -34.21 -15.63
#